data_AF-X6MLA4-F1
#
_entry.id   AF-X6MLA4-F1
#
_cell.length_a   1.000
_cell.length_b   1.000
_cell.length_c   1.000
_cell.angle_alpha   90.00
_cell.angle_beta   90.00
_cell.angle_gamma   90.00
#
_symmetry.space_group_name_H-M   'P 1'
#
loop_
_entity.id
_entity.type
_entity.pdbx_description
1 polymer ?
#
loop_
_entity_poly.entity_id
_entity_poly.type
_entity_poly.pdbx_seq_one_letter_code
_entity_poly.pdbx_strand_id
1 'polypeptide(L)'
;MREKSQSKNDSDEEEEIKEDGVNKMDAIESGNAHLCFMAFDILMVDGECVMDLALERRKQLLDAAFIVKPNFFEKVQIMKQGALDTKNIMDCLDISLQNAHEGVVIKNLVSKYDPNKRGNDWVKLKPDYVDNMISHMDLLIVGGYFGEGKRRVGNISHFLLACAEKCEGSEHPSNFYTFCKVGSGYKLKELKELQERLSPYWKPWQKSTPLQAKHLMGWIPSPADVPDVWIEPMNSILVELLGNEIVVSDKTKFLAGYTVRFPRCKKFRYDKPWYECMTLDEMLLRMEDMRANVKNSKESAHNQHIGNDNDIDNDKENDNGNNDSKNQRQRKRMRKTVTVMAEFLPLNKETVEIKSNLFQQKEFCVLMAGDSKTEIEKLIAENGGHITANPLLRSTEWIVADTITPKVKSIICANVYDILRPNYIFDCIKHGCLINISPVHLLHSTQETKKNLQKDYDRFGDHYLQYATVDTLNSIFTKIDLLKCEEEENDDHIVDTLSDDEQMVLCSSRYRIFQRFVFYLDYYRPIPSYLTKNLQDQCINVRESYLHLIKRKIEIYGGKVSEYLDWNVTHIVYDSAHRILEMHKIIRQMMDDSRFIHTPHEISYRWICDSISQMRALDENNYHPKKMTLF
;
A
#
# COMPACT_ATOMS: atom_id res chain seq x y z
N MET A 1 61.06 20.75 -56.04
CA MET A 1 59.60 20.51 -56.12
C MET A 1 58.97 21.17 -54.90
N ARG A 2 58.17 22.20 -55.16
CA ARG A 2 57.12 22.83 -54.34
C ARG A 2 57.17 22.70 -52.81
N GLU A 3 57.49 23.82 -52.17
CA GLU A 3 56.87 24.27 -50.92
C GLU A 3 55.34 24.20 -51.02
N LYS A 4 54.68 23.71 -49.96
CA LYS A 4 53.32 24.11 -49.59
C LYS A 4 53.16 24.13 -48.07
N SER A 5 53.01 25.35 -47.60
CA SER A 5 52.26 25.80 -46.44
C SER A 5 50.92 25.08 -46.27
N GLN A 6 50.58 24.76 -45.02
CA GLN A 6 49.18 24.64 -44.60
C GLN A 6 49.02 25.05 -43.14
N SER A 7 48.10 26.00 -42.97
CA SER A 7 47.74 26.77 -41.80
C SER A 7 47.12 25.91 -40.71
N LYS A 8 47.47 26.23 -39.45
CA LYS A 8 46.63 25.94 -38.29
C LYS A 8 45.35 26.77 -38.41
N ASN A 9 44.21 26.11 -38.53
CA ASN A 9 42.94 26.69 -38.13
C ASN A 9 42.69 26.21 -36.71
N ASP A 10 42.81 27.13 -35.75
CA ASP A 10 42.16 27.01 -34.45
C ASP A 10 40.67 27.28 -34.71
N SER A 11 39.85 26.26 -34.58
CA SER A 11 38.40 26.40 -34.45
C SER A 11 38.06 25.95 -33.04
N ASP A 12 37.72 26.92 -32.21
CA ASP A 12 37.11 26.77 -30.90
C ASP A 12 35.83 25.92 -31.06
N GLU A 13 35.92 24.64 -30.71
CA GLU A 13 34.74 23.85 -30.38
C GLU A 13 34.38 24.21 -28.94
N GLU A 14 33.44 25.15 -28.80
CA GLU A 14 32.66 25.33 -27.58
C GLU A 14 31.93 24.01 -27.29
N GLU A 15 32.49 23.20 -26.39
CA GLU A 15 31.78 22.05 -25.80
C GLU A 15 30.57 22.58 -25.03
N GLU A 16 29.44 22.61 -25.74
CA GLU A 16 28.10 22.78 -25.21
C GLU A 16 27.85 21.66 -24.18
N ILE A 17 27.98 21.98 -22.89
CA ILE A 17 27.73 21.07 -21.78
C ILE A 17 26.25 20.68 -21.79
N LYS A 18 25.96 19.56 -22.44
CA LYS A 18 24.71 18.82 -22.29
C LYS A 18 24.68 18.22 -20.90
N GLU A 19 24.06 18.90 -19.95
CA GLU A 19 23.60 18.29 -18.70
C GLU A 19 22.40 17.38 -19.01
N ASP A 20 22.68 16.25 -19.67
CA ASP A 20 21.74 15.15 -19.82
C ASP A 20 21.56 14.46 -18.47
N GLY A 21 20.34 14.00 -18.20
CA GLY A 21 19.92 13.37 -16.96
C GLY A 21 20.63 12.04 -16.68
N VAL A 22 21.90 12.11 -16.30
CA VAL A 22 22.66 10.96 -15.80
C VAL A 22 22.05 10.56 -14.46
N ASN A 23 21.60 9.31 -14.38
CA ASN A 23 21.19 8.69 -13.14
C ASN A 23 22.32 8.83 -12.12
N LYS A 24 22.05 9.46 -10.96
CA LYS A 24 23.10 9.82 -9.99
C LYS A 24 23.90 8.62 -9.49
N MET A 25 23.32 7.42 -9.52
CA MET A 25 24.01 6.16 -9.22
C MET A 25 25.04 5.80 -10.30
N ASP A 26 24.66 5.89 -11.58
CA ASP A 26 25.54 5.58 -12.72
C ASP A 26 26.74 6.54 -12.80
N ALA A 27 26.55 7.81 -12.42
CA ALA A 27 27.65 8.78 -12.31
C ALA A 27 28.65 8.44 -11.20
N ILE A 28 28.18 7.89 -10.08
CA ILE A 28 29.02 7.42 -8.96
C ILE A 28 29.75 6.14 -9.37
N GLU A 29 29.08 5.20 -10.02
CA GLU A 29 29.68 3.94 -10.51
C GLU A 29 30.72 4.18 -11.62
N SER A 30 30.53 5.21 -12.44
CA SER A 30 31.47 5.62 -13.49
C SER A 30 32.67 6.43 -12.96
N GLY A 31 32.72 6.72 -11.65
CA GLY A 31 33.79 7.52 -11.04
C GLY A 31 33.75 9.02 -11.33
N ASN A 32 32.69 9.49 -12.00
CA ASN A 32 32.49 10.90 -12.37
C ASN A 32 31.80 11.72 -11.28
N ALA A 33 31.35 11.08 -10.20
CA ALA A 33 30.77 11.72 -9.03
C ALA A 33 31.15 10.96 -7.75
N HIS A 34 31.21 11.66 -6.61
CA HIS A 34 31.40 11.06 -5.30
C HIS A 34 30.44 11.69 -4.28
N LEU A 35 30.24 10.98 -3.16
CA LEU A 35 29.39 11.46 -2.08
C LEU A 35 30.15 12.45 -1.18
N CYS A 36 29.53 13.59 -0.89
CA CYS A 36 29.96 14.51 0.15
C CYS A 36 29.04 14.38 1.37
N PHE A 37 29.61 14.15 2.55
CA PHE A 37 28.85 14.09 3.80
C PHE A 37 28.72 15.48 4.42
N MET A 38 27.49 16.00 4.42
CA MET A 38 27.14 17.31 5.00
C MET A 38 26.68 17.15 6.45
N ALA A 39 27.61 17.22 7.41
CA ALA A 39 27.33 17.07 8.83
C ALA A 39 26.58 18.28 9.40
N PHE A 40 25.47 18.05 10.11
CA PHE A 40 24.63 19.12 10.66
C PHE A 40 24.39 19.06 12.18
N ASP A 41 24.73 17.95 12.85
CA ASP A 41 24.61 17.76 14.30
C ASP A 41 25.56 16.63 14.74
N ILE A 42 25.76 16.48 16.04
CA ILE A 42 26.54 15.39 16.66
C ILE A 42 25.77 14.84 17.86
N LEU A 43 25.67 13.52 17.97
CA LEU A 43 24.81 12.87 18.97
C LEU A 43 25.61 12.07 20.02
N MET A 44 26.87 11.78 19.73
CA MET A 44 27.78 11.04 20.60
C MET A 44 29.23 11.48 20.37
N VAL A 45 30.00 11.61 21.44
CA VAL A 45 31.44 11.92 21.41
C VAL A 45 32.14 11.00 22.40
N ASP A 46 33.16 10.26 21.95
CA ASP A 46 33.98 9.37 22.80
C ASP A 46 33.18 8.41 23.71
N GLY A 47 32.04 7.92 23.21
CA GLY A 47 31.15 7.01 23.94
C GLY A 47 30.10 7.70 24.82
N GLU A 48 30.16 9.02 24.98
CA GLU A 48 29.16 9.78 25.74
C GLU A 48 28.04 10.30 24.84
N CYS A 49 26.79 10.07 25.26
CA CYS A 49 25.62 10.61 24.58
C CYS A 49 25.47 12.11 24.87
N VAL A 50 25.43 12.93 23.81
CA VAL A 50 25.32 14.39 23.92
C VAL A 50 23.96 14.93 23.46
N MET A 51 22.98 14.05 23.23
CA MET A 51 21.64 14.41 22.76
C MET A 51 20.90 15.37 23.72
N ASP A 52 21.15 15.24 25.03
CA ASP A 52 20.56 16.09 26.07
C ASP A 52 21.16 17.50 26.15
N LEU A 53 22.29 17.75 25.49
CA LEU A 53 22.89 19.08 25.43
C LEU A 53 22.10 19.98 24.47
N ALA A 54 22.16 21.30 24.69
CA ALA A 54 21.63 22.28 23.75
C ALA A 54 22.31 22.16 22.37
N LEU A 55 21.56 22.41 21.28
CA LEU A 55 22.07 22.38 19.91
C LEU A 55 23.33 23.23 19.72
N GLU A 56 23.39 24.41 20.35
CA GLU A 56 24.58 25.26 20.33
C GLU A 56 25.82 24.52 20.85
N ARG A 57 25.69 23.80 21.96
CA ARG A 57 26.80 23.02 22.53
C ARG A 57 27.17 21.84 21.64
N ARG A 58 26.18 21.15 21.07
CA ARG A 58 26.42 20.05 20.12
C ARG A 58 27.13 20.56 18.86
N LYS A 59 26.80 21.75 18.35
CA LYS A 59 27.51 22.37 17.22
C LYS A 59 28.98 22.65 17.53
N GLN A 60 29.28 23.21 18.71
CA GLN A 60 30.67 23.40 19.16
C GLN A 60 31.44 22.07 19.24
N LEU A 61 30.80 21.01 19.72
CA LEU A 61 31.39 19.68 19.75
C LEU A 61 31.63 19.12 18.35
N LEU A 62 30.69 19.31 17.42
CA LEU A 62 30.86 18.92 16.01
C LEU A 62 32.03 19.67 15.37
N ASP A 63 32.18 20.97 15.68
CA ASP A 63 33.26 21.79 15.16
C ASP A 63 34.63 21.37 15.68
N ALA A 64 34.70 20.96 16.95
CA ALA A 64 35.93 20.48 17.57
C ALA A 64 36.29 19.04 17.16
N ALA A 65 35.29 18.18 16.95
CA ALA A 65 35.50 16.75 16.69
C ALA A 65 35.95 16.45 15.25
N PHE A 66 35.61 17.29 14.27
CA PHE A 66 35.87 17.00 12.86
C PHE A 66 36.50 18.15 12.08
N ILE A 67 37.53 17.81 11.30
CA ILE A 67 38.17 18.70 10.33
C ILE A 67 37.42 18.61 9.00
N VAL A 68 37.11 19.76 8.41
CA VAL A 68 36.46 19.83 7.09
C VAL A 68 37.41 19.33 6.02
N LYS A 69 36.92 18.44 5.16
CA LYS A 69 37.56 18.05 3.91
C LYS A 69 36.64 18.45 2.75
N PRO A 70 36.95 19.54 2.02
CA PRO A 70 36.11 20.04 0.94
C PRO A 70 35.68 18.94 -0.02
N ASN A 71 34.41 18.96 -0.42
CA ASN A 71 33.75 17.98 -1.28
C ASN A 71 33.68 16.54 -0.73
N PHE A 72 34.14 16.24 0.48
CA PHE A 72 34.06 14.88 1.08
C PHE A 72 33.35 14.87 2.42
N PHE A 73 33.77 15.75 3.33
CA PHE A 73 33.18 15.93 4.64
C PHE A 73 33.10 17.43 4.92
N GLU A 74 31.89 17.96 4.91
CA GLU A 74 31.63 19.36 5.19
C GLU A 74 30.61 19.51 6.30
N LYS A 75 30.59 20.70 6.90
CA LYS A 75 29.63 21.04 7.95
C LYS A 75 28.61 21.99 7.35
N VAL A 76 27.33 21.75 7.62
CA VAL A 76 26.24 22.63 7.17
C VAL A 76 26.46 24.03 7.73
N GLN A 77 26.58 25.01 6.83
CA GLN A 77 26.82 26.41 7.17
C GLN A 77 25.63 27.03 7.92
N ILE A 78 25.93 27.85 8.92
CA ILE A 78 24.95 28.65 9.64
C ILE A 78 24.87 30.01 8.96
N MET A 79 23.75 30.30 8.28
CA MET A 79 23.58 31.57 7.55
C MET A 79 23.44 32.77 8.50
N LYS A 80 22.63 32.64 9.54
CA LYS A 80 22.42 33.66 10.59
C LYS A 80 22.15 32.99 11.94
N GLN A 81 22.55 33.65 13.03
CA GLN A 81 22.33 33.21 14.41
C GLN A 81 21.81 34.37 15.26
N GLY A 82 20.96 34.09 16.25
CA GLY A 82 20.44 35.08 17.20
C GLY A 82 18.96 35.39 17.02
N ALA A 83 18.54 36.61 17.38
CA ALA A 83 17.18 37.07 17.19
C ALA A 83 16.89 37.29 15.70
N LEU A 84 16.18 36.34 15.09
CA LEU A 84 15.78 36.39 13.69
C LEU A 84 14.40 37.04 13.58
N ASP A 85 14.28 38.06 12.73
CA ASP A 85 13.00 38.57 12.28
C ASP A 85 12.60 37.93 10.94
N THR A 86 11.37 38.18 10.49
CA THR A 86 10.86 37.63 9.24
C THR A 86 11.73 38.03 8.04
N LYS A 87 12.23 39.26 8.01
CA LYS A 87 13.06 39.76 6.90
C LYS A 87 14.35 38.94 6.80
N ASN A 88 15.06 38.77 7.92
CA ASN A 88 16.29 37.99 7.97
C ASN A 88 16.10 36.54 7.52
N ILE A 89 14.96 35.93 7.84
CA ILE A 89 14.64 34.55 7.43
C ILE A 89 14.37 34.48 5.92
N MET A 90 13.66 35.46 5.35
CA MET A 90 13.38 35.50 3.91
C MET A 90 14.68 35.75 3.12
N ASP A 91 15.56 36.64 3.58
CA ASP A 91 16.88 36.83 2.94
C ASP A 91 17.69 35.52 2.90
N CYS A 92 17.67 34.74 4.00
CA CYS A 92 18.32 33.43 4.04
C CYS A 92 17.66 32.42 3.10
N LEU A 93 16.33 32.48 2.94
CA LEU A 93 15.61 31.66 1.98
C LEU A 93 16.04 31.99 0.55
N ASP A 94 16.09 33.27 0.20
CA ASP A 94 16.50 33.73 -1.13
C ASP A 94 17.95 33.30 -1.46
N ILE A 95 18.89 33.47 -0.52
CA ILE A 95 20.27 32.98 -0.67
C ILE A 95 20.31 31.46 -0.88
N SER A 96 19.49 30.71 -0.13
CA SER A 96 19.42 29.25 -0.27
C SER A 96 18.95 28.85 -1.68
N LEU A 97 17.97 29.56 -2.22
CA LEU A 97 17.44 29.32 -3.57
C LEU A 97 18.40 29.72 -4.68
N GLN A 98 19.12 30.83 -4.51
CA GLN A 98 20.18 31.25 -5.42
C GLN A 98 21.28 30.18 -5.55
N ASN A 99 21.56 29.47 -4.45
CA ASN A 99 22.49 28.34 -4.42
C ASN A 99 21.87 27.00 -4.86
N ALA A 100 20.66 27.02 -5.43
CA ALA A 100 19.92 25.83 -5.85
C ALA A 100 19.69 24.79 -4.72
N HIS A 101 19.63 25.24 -3.47
CA HIS A 101 19.21 24.40 -2.35
C HIS A 101 17.68 24.34 -2.26
N GLU A 102 17.16 23.34 -1.54
CA GLU A 102 15.70 23.12 -1.41
C GLU A 102 14.98 24.17 -0.53
N GLY A 103 15.70 24.83 0.36
CA GLY A 103 15.15 25.77 1.33
C GLY A 103 16.05 25.94 2.54
N VAL A 104 15.48 26.34 3.69
CA VAL A 104 16.22 26.59 4.93
C VAL A 104 15.65 25.81 6.10
N VAL A 105 16.49 25.51 7.08
CA VAL A 105 16.08 24.88 8.34
C VAL A 105 16.36 25.84 9.48
N ILE A 106 15.31 26.27 10.15
CA ILE A 106 15.38 27.15 11.32
C ILE A 106 15.42 26.25 12.55
N LYS A 107 16.49 26.36 13.34
CA LYS A 107 16.70 25.52 14.52
C LYS A 107 16.78 26.36 15.80
N ASN A 108 16.07 25.93 16.83
CA ASN A 108 16.17 26.48 18.16
C ASN A 108 17.50 26.07 18.81
N LEU A 109 18.36 27.04 19.12
CA LEU A 109 19.71 26.80 19.65
C LEU A 109 19.73 26.12 21.02
N VAL A 110 18.68 26.35 21.83
CA VAL A 110 18.55 25.74 23.15
C VAL A 110 17.85 24.38 23.11
N SER A 111 17.47 23.88 21.93
CA SER A 111 16.78 22.59 21.79
C SER A 111 17.73 21.40 22.02
N LYS A 112 17.20 20.39 22.72
CA LYS A 112 17.78 19.05 22.79
C LYS A 112 17.53 18.28 21.50
N TYR A 113 18.27 17.20 21.29
CA TYR A 113 17.97 16.25 20.22
C TYR A 113 17.00 15.18 20.73
N ASP A 114 15.73 15.29 20.38
CA ASP A 114 14.69 14.30 20.73
C ASP A 114 14.42 13.37 19.54
N PRO A 115 14.86 12.09 19.57
CA PRO A 115 14.62 11.17 18.47
C PRO A 115 13.13 10.99 18.18
N ASN A 116 12.76 10.99 16.89
CA ASN A 116 11.40 10.76 16.40
C ASN A 116 10.33 11.78 16.88
N LYS A 117 10.73 12.88 17.52
CA LYS A 117 9.82 13.95 17.91
C LYS A 117 9.63 14.95 16.76
N ARG A 118 8.38 15.17 16.36
CA ARG A 118 8.01 16.28 15.48
C ARG A 118 7.67 17.50 16.35
N GLY A 119 8.70 18.27 16.69
CA GLY A 119 8.56 19.51 17.46
C GLY A 119 8.64 20.76 16.58
N ASN A 120 8.43 21.92 17.20
CA ASN A 120 8.65 23.23 16.58
C ASN A 120 10.08 23.73 16.74
N ASP A 121 10.97 22.93 17.34
CA ASP A 121 12.37 23.30 17.53
C ASP A 121 13.11 23.37 16.19
N TRP A 122 12.76 22.51 15.23
CA TRP A 122 13.41 22.43 13.93
C TRP A 122 12.35 22.59 12.84
N VAL A 123 12.29 23.78 12.25
CA VAL A 123 11.29 24.16 11.25
C VAL A 123 11.96 24.19 9.88
N LYS A 124 11.43 23.40 8.95
CA LYS A 124 11.80 23.48 7.53
C LYS A 124 10.96 24.56 6.86
N LEU A 125 11.63 25.52 6.23
CA LEU A 125 11.00 26.51 5.38
C LEU A 125 11.48 26.29 3.94
N LYS A 126 10.54 26.14 3.03
CA LYS A 126 10.77 25.89 1.61
C LYS A 126 9.90 26.84 0.81
N PRO A 127 10.26 27.14 -0.45
CA PRO A 127 9.45 27.99 -1.33
C PRO A 127 8.04 27.44 -1.51
N ASP A 128 7.86 26.11 -1.47
CA ASP A 128 6.55 25.47 -1.61
C ASP A 128 5.56 25.79 -0.47
N TYR A 129 6.01 26.48 0.59
CA TYR A 129 5.16 27.00 1.65
C TYR A 129 4.86 28.49 1.54
N VAL A 130 5.46 29.19 0.57
CA VAL A 130 5.23 30.60 0.30
C VAL A 130 4.37 30.69 -0.97
N ASP A 131 3.07 30.99 -0.80
CA ASP A 131 2.03 30.95 -1.84
C ASP A 131 2.38 31.72 -3.15
N ASN A 132 3.37 32.62 -3.13
CA ASN A 132 3.74 33.48 -4.24
C ASN A 132 4.96 33.02 -5.05
N MET A 133 5.64 31.92 -4.67
CA MET A 133 6.90 31.47 -5.30
C MET A 133 6.78 30.14 -6.07
N ILE A 134 5.58 29.58 -6.21
CA ILE A 134 5.36 28.27 -6.83
C ILE A 134 4.64 28.45 -8.17
N SER A 135 5.08 27.73 -9.20
CA SER A 135 4.38 27.68 -10.47
C SER A 135 3.02 26.97 -10.29
N HIS A 136 1.95 27.74 -10.45
CA HIS A 136 0.60 27.19 -10.60
C HIS A 136 0.44 26.65 -12.01
N MET A 137 0.20 25.35 -12.12
CA MET A 137 -0.05 24.70 -13.41
C MET A 137 -1.48 24.18 -13.48
N ASP A 138 -2.31 24.76 -14.35
CA ASP A 138 -3.66 24.26 -14.62
C ASP A 138 -3.58 23.10 -15.64
N LEU A 139 -3.67 21.87 -15.15
CA LEU A 139 -3.46 20.65 -15.95
C LEU A 139 -4.71 19.78 -15.99
N LEU A 140 -4.93 19.06 -17.08
CA LEU A 140 -6.14 18.23 -17.26
C LEU A 140 -5.95 16.82 -16.70
N ILE A 141 -6.95 16.30 -16.00
CA ILE A 141 -6.99 14.87 -15.62
C ILE A 141 -7.24 14.04 -16.88
N VAL A 142 -6.40 13.04 -17.15
CA VAL A 142 -6.59 12.13 -18.31
C VAL A 142 -6.61 10.66 -17.90
N GLY A 143 -6.25 10.36 -16.66
CA GLY A 143 -6.28 9.00 -16.12
C GLY A 143 -6.38 8.95 -14.60
N GLY A 144 -6.68 7.76 -14.09
CA GLY A 144 -6.87 7.50 -12.66
C GLY A 144 -6.22 6.20 -12.22
N TYR A 145 -5.77 6.17 -10.97
CA TYR A 145 -5.24 4.98 -10.30
C TYR A 145 -6.01 4.71 -9.01
N PHE A 146 -6.38 3.45 -8.80
CA PHE A 146 -7.02 3.00 -7.58
C PHE A 146 -6.11 3.17 -6.38
N GLY A 147 -6.68 3.63 -5.27
CA GLY A 147 -5.93 3.84 -4.05
C GLY A 147 -5.68 2.57 -3.27
N GLU A 148 -4.44 2.43 -2.79
CA GLU A 148 -4.11 1.38 -1.82
C GLU A 148 -4.46 1.81 -0.37
N GLY A 149 -4.97 0.85 0.41
CA GLY A 149 -5.25 0.99 1.85
C GLY A 149 -6.73 1.22 2.24
N LYS A 150 -7.10 0.89 3.50
CA LYS A 150 -8.48 0.82 4.01
C LYS A 150 -9.40 2.03 3.71
N ARG A 151 -8.84 3.23 3.50
CA ARG A 151 -9.61 4.47 3.24
C ARG A 151 -9.78 4.81 1.75
N ARG A 152 -9.04 4.15 0.86
CA ARG A 152 -8.96 4.48 -0.57
C ARG A 152 -9.14 3.26 -1.49
N VAL A 153 -9.18 2.06 -0.94
CA VAL A 153 -9.48 0.80 -1.64
C VAL A 153 -10.81 0.92 -2.39
N GLY A 154 -10.80 0.52 -3.66
CA GLY A 154 -11.97 0.54 -4.55
C GLY A 154 -12.25 1.87 -5.23
N ASN A 155 -11.53 2.96 -4.88
CA ASN A 155 -11.76 4.28 -5.46
C ASN A 155 -10.47 4.90 -6.04
N ILE A 156 -10.63 5.70 -7.09
CA ILE A 156 -9.52 6.40 -7.74
C ILE A 156 -8.99 7.48 -6.81
N SER A 157 -7.70 7.42 -6.48
CA SER A 157 -7.08 8.38 -5.59
C SER A 157 -5.86 9.08 -6.17
N HIS A 158 -5.22 8.51 -7.19
CA HIS A 158 -4.17 9.22 -7.90
C HIS A 158 -4.67 9.53 -9.31
N PHE A 159 -4.25 10.66 -9.86
CA PHE A 159 -4.68 11.13 -11.17
C PHE A 159 -3.46 11.34 -12.06
N LEU A 160 -3.56 10.89 -13.30
CA LEU A 160 -2.63 11.22 -14.37
C LEU A 160 -3.05 12.56 -14.97
N LEU A 161 -2.12 13.51 -15.01
CA LEU A 161 -2.34 14.86 -15.53
C LEU A 161 -1.61 15.05 -16.87
N ALA A 162 -2.19 15.88 -17.73
CA ALA A 162 -1.63 16.21 -19.04
C ALA A 162 -1.71 17.72 -19.35
N CYS A 163 -0.79 18.18 -20.20
CA CYS A 163 -0.80 19.50 -20.83
C CYS A 163 -1.46 19.40 -22.20
N ALA A 164 -2.08 20.47 -22.68
CA ALA A 164 -2.65 20.51 -24.03
C ALA A 164 -1.59 20.77 -25.09
N GLU A 165 -1.84 20.29 -26.31
CA GLU A 165 -1.18 20.82 -27.51
C GLU A 165 -1.74 22.21 -27.86
N LYS A 166 -0.88 23.08 -28.37
CA LYS A 166 -1.28 24.41 -28.83
C LYS A 166 -2.27 24.29 -29.99
N CYS A 167 -3.40 24.99 -29.90
CA CYS A 167 -4.43 24.99 -30.94
C CYS A 167 -4.05 25.98 -32.05
N GLU A 168 -3.58 25.48 -33.19
CA GLU A 168 -3.38 26.30 -34.39
C GLU A 168 -4.64 26.28 -35.28
N GLY A 169 -5.67 27.03 -34.87
CA GLY A 169 -6.88 27.25 -35.67
C GLY A 169 -8.08 26.34 -35.39
N SER A 170 -8.00 25.46 -34.40
CA SER A 170 -9.12 24.68 -33.86
C SER A 170 -9.73 25.35 -32.62
N GLU A 171 -11.03 25.15 -32.40
CA GLU A 171 -11.75 25.74 -31.24
C GLU A 171 -11.31 25.11 -29.91
N HIS A 172 -10.88 23.85 -29.93
CA HIS A 172 -10.48 23.08 -28.75
C HIS A 172 -9.25 22.17 -29.01
N PRO A 173 -8.41 21.92 -27.99
CA PRO A 173 -7.25 21.05 -28.11
C PRO A 173 -7.66 19.60 -28.33
N SER A 174 -7.07 18.97 -29.34
CA SER A 174 -7.33 17.57 -29.67
C SER A 174 -6.36 16.61 -29.00
N ASN A 175 -5.13 17.08 -28.74
CA ASN A 175 -4.02 16.28 -28.24
C ASN A 175 -3.55 16.77 -26.88
N PHE A 176 -3.15 15.82 -26.03
CA PHE A 176 -2.74 16.03 -24.66
C PHE A 176 -1.48 15.24 -24.32
N TYR A 177 -0.46 15.95 -23.86
CA TYR A 177 0.82 15.41 -23.45
C TYR A 177 0.77 15.01 -21.97
N THR A 178 0.76 13.70 -21.68
CA THR A 178 0.85 13.22 -20.29
C THR A 178 2.12 13.74 -19.63
N PHE A 179 2.01 14.19 -18.38
CA PHE A 179 3.05 14.99 -17.75
C PHE A 179 3.43 14.53 -16.34
N CYS A 180 2.46 14.30 -15.46
CA CYS A 180 2.76 13.85 -14.10
C CYS A 180 1.59 13.11 -13.44
N LYS A 181 1.86 12.45 -12.31
CA LYS A 181 0.84 11.87 -11.44
C LYS A 181 0.69 12.72 -10.17
N VAL A 182 -0.54 12.91 -9.71
CA VAL A 182 -0.82 13.57 -8.43
C VAL A 182 -1.68 12.69 -7.53
N GLY A 183 -1.29 12.59 -6.26
CA GLY A 183 -1.98 11.76 -5.24
C GLY A 183 -2.12 12.42 -3.88
N SER A 184 -1.90 13.73 -3.82
CA SER A 184 -1.92 14.50 -2.58
C SER A 184 -2.38 15.94 -2.82
N GLY A 185 -2.82 16.62 -1.75
CA GLY A 185 -3.16 18.05 -1.77
C GLY A 185 -4.65 18.38 -1.65
N TYR A 186 -5.54 17.45 -1.95
CA TYR A 186 -6.99 17.61 -1.78
C TYR A 186 -7.48 17.09 -0.42
N LYS A 187 -8.59 17.64 0.08
CA LYS A 187 -9.29 17.11 1.26
C LYS A 187 -10.12 15.88 0.89
N LEU A 188 -10.38 15.01 1.86
CA LEU A 188 -11.17 13.78 1.61
C LEU A 188 -12.58 14.08 1.06
N LYS A 189 -13.21 15.19 1.48
CA LYS A 189 -14.52 15.61 0.97
C LYS A 189 -14.44 16.04 -0.51
N GLU A 190 -13.43 16.83 -0.87
CA GLU A 190 -13.22 17.30 -2.24
C GLU A 190 -12.90 16.13 -3.18
N LEU A 191 -12.11 15.16 -2.70
CA LEU A 191 -11.82 13.94 -3.44
C LEU A 191 -13.09 13.12 -3.72
N LYS A 192 -13.96 12.95 -2.73
CA LYS A 192 -15.23 12.22 -2.91
C LYS A 192 -16.13 12.91 -3.92
N GLU A 193 -16.27 14.22 -3.84
CA GLU A 193 -17.07 14.98 -4.82
C GLU A 193 -16.51 14.84 -6.25
N LEU A 194 -15.19 14.88 -6.41
CA LEU A 194 -14.56 14.64 -7.70
C LEU A 194 -14.82 13.21 -8.19
N GLN A 195 -14.69 12.21 -7.32
CA GLN A 195 -14.93 10.81 -7.65
C GLN A 195 -16.36 10.58 -8.13
N GLU A 196 -17.35 11.14 -7.43
CA GLU A 196 -18.77 11.06 -7.82
C GLU A 196 -19.02 11.69 -9.21
N ARG A 197 -18.41 12.85 -9.48
CA ARG A 197 -18.54 13.54 -10.78
C ARG A 197 -17.89 12.79 -11.94
N LEU A 198 -16.70 12.22 -11.72
CA LEU A 198 -15.94 11.54 -12.77
C LEU A 198 -16.33 10.06 -12.93
N SER A 199 -16.97 9.45 -11.92
CA SER A 199 -17.38 8.04 -11.91
C SER A 199 -18.04 7.54 -13.20
N PRO A 200 -19.02 8.25 -13.82
CA PRO A 200 -19.70 7.74 -15.00
C PRO A 200 -18.88 7.83 -16.29
N TYR A 201 -17.76 8.56 -16.28
CA TYR A 201 -16.97 8.85 -17.48
C TYR A 201 -15.67 8.03 -17.59
N TRP A 202 -15.29 7.32 -16.53
CA TRP A 202 -14.10 6.47 -16.53
C TRP A 202 -14.25 5.28 -17.47
N LYS A 203 -13.23 5.05 -18.28
CA LYS A 203 -13.08 3.89 -19.15
C LYS A 203 -11.88 3.06 -18.67
N PRO A 204 -11.97 1.72 -18.62
CA PRO A 204 -10.85 0.87 -18.24
C PRO A 204 -9.65 1.08 -19.16
N TRP A 205 -8.44 1.10 -18.61
CA TRP A 205 -7.22 1.04 -19.42
C TRP A 205 -6.94 -0.40 -19.86
N GLN A 206 -6.71 -0.59 -21.16
CA GLN A 206 -6.49 -1.88 -21.80
C GLN A 206 -5.34 -1.78 -22.80
N LYS A 207 -4.84 -2.92 -23.30
CA LYS A 207 -3.77 -2.94 -24.32
C LYS A 207 -4.15 -2.20 -25.61
N SER A 208 -5.45 -2.11 -25.93
CA SER A 208 -5.97 -1.36 -27.07
C SER A 208 -6.20 0.14 -26.79
N THR A 209 -6.07 0.60 -25.54
CA THR A 209 -6.34 1.99 -25.16
C THR A 209 -5.50 3.01 -25.93
N PRO A 210 -4.20 2.81 -26.23
CA PRO A 210 -3.44 3.75 -27.06
C PRO A 210 -4.08 4.03 -28.44
N LEU A 211 -4.89 3.09 -28.97
CA LEU A 211 -5.63 3.27 -30.23
C LEU A 211 -6.98 3.97 -30.03
N GLN A 212 -7.60 3.83 -28.85
CA GLN A 212 -8.91 4.39 -28.52
C GLN A 212 -8.80 5.82 -27.99
N ALA A 213 -7.85 6.07 -27.10
CA ALA A 213 -7.53 7.38 -26.53
C ALA A 213 -6.67 8.18 -27.51
N LYS A 214 -7.27 8.57 -28.65
CA LYS A 214 -6.59 9.34 -29.71
C LYS A 214 -5.94 10.61 -29.19
N HIS A 215 -6.57 11.23 -28.19
CA HIS A 215 -6.08 12.44 -27.55
C HIS A 215 -4.74 12.25 -26.82
N LEU A 216 -4.31 11.01 -26.52
CA LEU A 216 -2.99 10.69 -25.95
C LEU A 216 -1.97 10.27 -27.02
N MET A 217 -2.26 10.47 -28.30
CA MET A 217 -1.32 10.33 -29.42
C MET A 217 -0.59 8.98 -29.48
N GLY A 218 -1.26 7.89 -29.06
CA GLY A 218 -0.66 6.56 -29.04
C GLY A 218 0.40 6.35 -27.95
N TRP A 219 0.37 7.12 -26.86
CA TRP A 219 1.26 6.96 -25.72
C TRP A 219 1.20 5.55 -25.12
N ILE A 220 2.37 4.92 -24.97
CA ILE A 220 2.55 3.58 -24.40
C ILE A 220 3.34 3.72 -23.09
N PRO A 221 2.66 3.70 -21.92
CA PRO A 221 3.32 3.80 -20.63
C PRO A 221 4.19 2.59 -20.30
N SER A 222 5.21 2.81 -19.47
CA SER A 222 5.91 1.72 -18.76
C SER A 222 4.93 0.93 -17.87
N PRO A 223 5.18 -0.37 -17.57
CA PRO A 223 4.27 -1.18 -16.76
C PRO A 223 3.92 -0.58 -15.39
N ALA A 224 4.84 0.18 -14.77
CA ALA A 224 4.62 0.86 -13.50
C ALA A 224 3.81 2.17 -13.63
N ASP A 225 3.65 2.66 -14.86
CA ASP A 225 3.00 3.93 -15.18
C ASP A 225 1.67 3.79 -15.93
N VAL A 226 1.23 2.56 -16.16
CA VAL A 226 -0.10 2.26 -16.70
C VAL A 226 -1.18 2.74 -15.71
N PRO A 227 -2.08 3.65 -16.10
CA PRO A 227 -3.24 4.00 -15.28
C PRO A 227 -4.27 2.88 -15.30
N ASP A 228 -5.09 2.78 -14.26
CA ASP A 228 -6.17 1.77 -14.20
C ASP A 228 -7.34 2.15 -15.11
N VAL A 229 -7.60 3.45 -15.21
CA VAL A 229 -8.68 4.03 -16.02
C VAL A 229 -8.24 5.31 -16.72
N TRP A 230 -8.94 5.67 -17.80
CA TRP A 230 -8.78 6.92 -18.53
C TRP A 230 -10.13 7.60 -18.79
N ILE A 231 -10.07 8.87 -19.15
CA ILE A 231 -11.25 9.71 -19.39
C ILE A 231 -11.05 10.57 -20.64
N GLU A 232 -12.13 10.85 -21.36
CA GLU A 232 -12.09 11.81 -22.48
C GLU A 232 -11.95 13.24 -21.96
N PRO A 233 -11.15 14.11 -22.62
CA PRO A 233 -10.91 15.48 -22.19
C PRO A 233 -12.17 16.28 -21.89
N MET A 234 -13.20 16.14 -22.73
CA MET A 234 -14.48 16.86 -22.62
C MET A 234 -15.26 16.58 -21.33
N ASN A 235 -15.04 15.42 -20.71
CA ASN A 235 -15.71 15.01 -19.48
C ASN A 235 -14.81 15.18 -18.25
N SER A 236 -13.62 15.74 -18.44
CA SER A 236 -12.61 15.84 -17.41
C SER A 236 -12.55 17.24 -16.78
N ILE A 237 -11.74 17.37 -15.73
CA ILE A 237 -11.62 18.56 -14.89
C ILE A 237 -10.15 18.97 -14.80
N LEU A 238 -9.92 20.29 -14.79
CA LEU A 238 -8.60 20.87 -14.58
C LEU A 238 -8.20 20.82 -13.09
N VAL A 239 -6.92 20.61 -12.85
CA VAL A 239 -6.28 20.60 -11.54
C VAL A 239 -5.26 21.73 -11.51
N GLU A 240 -5.40 22.64 -10.54
CA GLU A 240 -4.33 23.59 -10.21
C GLU A 240 -3.26 22.84 -9.42
N LEU A 241 -2.16 22.52 -10.10
CA LEU A 241 -1.03 21.79 -9.55
C LEU A 241 0.03 22.74 -9.00
N LEU A 242 0.60 22.35 -7.87
CA LEU A 242 1.82 22.90 -7.29
C LEU A 242 2.95 21.90 -7.49
N GLY A 243 4.07 22.39 -8.00
CA GLY A 243 5.30 21.63 -8.19
C GLY A 243 6.50 22.36 -7.61
N ASN A 244 7.43 21.61 -7.03
CA ASN A 244 8.68 22.21 -6.55
C ASN A 244 9.63 22.52 -7.72
N GLU A 245 9.73 21.59 -8.68
CA GLU A 245 10.67 21.65 -9.79
C GLU A 245 10.14 20.80 -10.94
N ILE A 246 10.36 21.26 -12.18
CA ILE A 246 10.12 20.47 -13.39
C ILE A 246 11.44 19.80 -13.78
N VAL A 247 11.44 18.47 -13.86
CA VAL A 247 12.59 17.64 -14.17
C VAL A 247 12.37 16.86 -15.47
N VAL A 248 13.44 16.49 -16.15
CA VAL A 248 13.37 15.66 -17.36
C VAL A 248 12.86 14.26 -16.99
N SER A 249 11.98 13.72 -17.82
CA SER A 249 11.42 12.37 -17.68
C SER A 249 11.53 11.62 -18.99
N ASP A 250 11.69 10.29 -18.92
CA ASP A 250 11.54 9.45 -20.10
C ASP A 250 10.13 9.62 -20.71
N LYS A 251 10.08 9.70 -22.04
CA LYS A 251 8.84 9.79 -22.83
C LYS A 251 7.97 8.54 -22.69
N THR A 252 8.59 7.39 -22.40
CA THR A 252 7.85 6.15 -22.07
C THR A 252 7.07 6.29 -20.76
N LYS A 253 7.50 7.19 -19.87
CA LYS A 253 6.84 7.48 -18.60
C LYS A 253 5.82 8.61 -18.71
N PHE A 254 6.14 9.67 -19.45
CA PHE A 254 5.23 10.80 -19.69
C PHE A 254 5.51 11.41 -21.07
N LEU A 255 4.48 11.55 -21.91
CA LEU A 255 4.63 12.01 -23.30
C LEU A 255 5.27 13.39 -23.42
N ALA A 256 5.07 14.26 -22.42
CA ALA A 256 5.70 15.57 -22.35
C ALA A 256 7.24 15.52 -22.31
N GLY A 257 7.86 14.39 -21.91
CA GLY A 257 9.31 14.29 -21.71
C GLY A 257 9.82 15.01 -20.45
N TYR A 258 8.90 15.50 -19.62
CA TYR A 258 9.17 16.18 -18.37
C TYR A 258 8.18 15.69 -17.32
N THR A 259 8.50 15.90 -16.05
CA THR A 259 7.58 15.67 -14.94
C THR A 259 7.84 16.62 -13.79
N VAL A 260 6.95 16.62 -12.80
CA VAL A 260 7.03 17.52 -11.64
C VAL A 260 7.51 16.75 -10.42
N ARG A 261 8.43 17.35 -9.67
CA ARG A 261 8.85 16.84 -8.36
C ARG A 261 7.91 17.34 -7.26
N PHE A 262 7.48 16.40 -6.42
CA PHE A 262 6.53 16.62 -5.33
C PHE A 262 5.21 17.29 -5.74
N PRO A 263 4.51 16.78 -6.76
CA PRO A 263 3.27 17.35 -7.25
C PRO A 263 2.17 17.31 -6.18
N ARG A 264 1.51 18.45 -5.95
CA ARG A 264 0.35 18.56 -5.06
C ARG A 264 -0.79 19.29 -5.74
N CYS A 265 -2.00 18.75 -5.62
CA CYS A 265 -3.21 19.43 -6.05
C CYS A 265 -3.53 20.56 -5.06
N LYS A 266 -3.52 21.81 -5.51
CA LYS A 266 -4.00 22.95 -4.73
C LYS A 266 -5.53 23.01 -4.76
N LYS A 267 -6.12 22.85 -5.95
CA LYS A 267 -7.56 22.93 -6.15
C LYS A 267 -8.02 22.23 -7.43
N PHE A 268 -9.21 21.64 -7.41
CA PHE A 268 -9.94 21.26 -8.62
C PHE A 268 -10.64 22.48 -9.23
N ARG A 269 -10.30 22.82 -10.47
CA ARG A 269 -10.71 24.05 -11.16
C ARG A 269 -12.01 23.82 -11.91
N TYR A 270 -13.11 23.74 -11.17
CA TYR A 270 -14.47 23.69 -11.75
C TYR A 270 -14.89 25.02 -12.41
N ASP A 271 -14.15 26.10 -12.13
CA ASP A 271 -14.35 27.43 -12.71
C ASP A 271 -13.84 27.54 -14.15
N LYS A 272 -13.05 26.58 -14.61
CA LYS A 272 -12.45 26.59 -15.95
C LYS A 272 -12.90 25.38 -16.77
N PRO A 273 -13.16 25.54 -18.07
CA PRO A 273 -13.42 24.44 -18.97
C PRO A 273 -12.14 23.65 -19.29
N TRP A 274 -12.30 22.40 -19.71
CA TRP A 274 -11.18 21.49 -20.00
C TRP A 274 -10.21 22.00 -21.09
N TYR A 275 -10.69 22.80 -22.04
CA TYR A 275 -9.90 23.34 -23.14
C TYR A 275 -9.03 24.54 -22.74
N GLU A 276 -9.21 25.10 -21.54
CA GLU A 276 -8.29 26.09 -20.94
C GLU A 276 -7.11 25.43 -20.20
N CYS A 277 -6.82 24.16 -20.51
CA CYS A 277 -5.64 23.48 -20.02
C CYS A 277 -4.38 24.20 -20.47
N MET A 278 -3.38 24.30 -19.57
CA MET A 278 -2.06 24.81 -19.90
C MET A 278 -1.46 24.04 -21.08
N THR A 279 -0.87 24.76 -22.02
CA THR A 279 -0.18 24.17 -23.17
C THR A 279 1.24 23.72 -22.81
N LEU A 280 1.79 22.77 -23.57
CA LEU A 280 3.19 22.33 -23.38
C LEU A 280 4.18 23.49 -23.51
N ASP A 281 3.98 24.39 -24.48
CA ASP A 281 4.83 25.57 -24.69
C ASP A 281 4.79 26.52 -23.49
N GLU A 282 3.60 26.81 -22.95
CA GLU A 282 3.46 27.65 -21.75
C GLU A 282 4.13 27.03 -20.52
N MET A 283 4.08 25.71 -20.40
CA MET A 283 4.75 24.99 -19.32
C MET A 283 6.28 25.11 -19.46
N LEU A 284 6.83 24.98 -20.67
CA LEU A 284 8.26 25.14 -20.94
C LEU A 284 8.72 26.58 -20.72
N LEU A 285 7.96 27.58 -21.16
CA LEU A 285 8.24 28.99 -20.89
C LEU A 285 8.27 29.28 -19.38
N ARG A 286 7.30 28.74 -18.61
CA ARG A 286 7.31 28.86 -17.14
C ARG A 286 8.53 28.19 -16.51
N MET A 287 9.00 27.08 -17.08
CA MET A 287 10.22 26.40 -16.63
C MET A 287 11.45 27.27 -16.85
N GLU A 288 11.54 27.94 -17.99
CA GLU A 288 12.62 28.88 -18.31
C GLU A 288 12.59 30.11 -17.41
N ASP A 289 11.43 30.73 -17.19
CA ASP A 289 11.26 31.86 -16.26
C ASP A 289 11.68 31.50 -14.83
N MET A 290 11.30 30.31 -14.35
CA MET A 290 11.74 29.79 -13.05
C MET A 290 13.26 29.64 -12.98
N ARG A 291 13.91 29.18 -14.06
CA ARG A 291 15.36 29.05 -14.13
C ARG A 291 16.07 30.41 -14.27
N ALA A 292 15.50 31.34 -15.03
CA ALA A 292 16.05 32.67 -15.27
C ALA A 292 15.99 33.55 -14.02
N ASN A 293 14.90 33.49 -13.24
CA ASN A 293 14.80 34.18 -11.96
C ASN A 293 15.86 33.72 -10.96
N VAL A 294 16.30 32.46 -11.03
CA VAL A 294 17.43 31.95 -10.23
C VAL A 294 18.78 32.42 -10.78
N LYS A 295 18.92 32.57 -12.11
CA LYS A 295 20.16 33.04 -12.77
C LYS A 295 20.40 34.55 -12.65
N ASN A 296 19.38 35.40 -12.81
CA ASN A 296 19.52 36.86 -12.72
C ASN A 296 19.92 37.32 -11.30
N SER A 297 19.54 36.55 -10.27
CA SER A 297 20.03 36.74 -8.91
C SER A 297 21.50 36.34 -8.70
N LYS A 298 22.09 35.52 -9.58
CA LYS A 298 23.53 35.19 -9.54
C LYS A 298 24.40 36.30 -10.14
N GLU A 299 23.92 37.01 -11.17
CA GLU A 299 24.68 38.10 -11.81
C GLU A 299 24.69 39.40 -10.98
N SER A 300 23.59 39.72 -10.27
CA SER A 300 23.56 40.88 -9.37
C SER A 300 24.46 40.73 -8.13
N ALA A 301 24.78 39.50 -7.71
CA ALA A 301 25.68 39.23 -6.60
C ALA A 301 27.17 39.38 -6.99
N HIS A 302 27.51 39.24 -8.28
CA HIS A 302 28.90 39.38 -8.74
C HIS A 302 29.33 40.84 -8.94
N ASN A 303 28.38 41.75 -9.17
CA ASN A 303 28.67 43.18 -9.41
C ASN A 303 28.60 44.08 -8.16
N GLN A 304 28.34 43.54 -6.96
CA GLN A 304 28.35 44.31 -5.70
C GLN A 304 29.65 44.18 -4.88
N HIS A 305 30.73 43.63 -5.44
CA HIS A 305 32.00 43.46 -4.72
C HIS A 305 33.23 44.10 -5.38
N ILE A 306 33.04 45.12 -6.22
CA ILE A 306 34.15 46.02 -6.62
C ILE A 306 33.63 47.45 -6.71
N GLY A 307 34.03 48.32 -5.77
CA GLY A 307 34.06 49.77 -6.01
C GLY A 307 33.58 50.68 -4.88
N ASN A 308 34.55 51.13 -4.08
CA ASN A 308 34.70 52.45 -3.44
C ASN A 308 33.97 52.76 -2.12
N ASP A 309 34.78 52.68 -1.06
CA ASP A 309 34.85 53.69 -0.01
C ASP A 309 35.08 55.09 -0.61
N ASN A 310 34.24 56.07 -0.25
CA ASN A 310 34.58 57.45 0.14
C ASN A 310 33.32 58.33 0.24
N ASP A 311 33.37 59.25 1.22
CA ASP A 311 32.56 60.47 1.44
C ASP A 311 31.15 60.29 2.05
N ILE A 312 30.93 60.58 3.34
CA ILE A 312 30.85 61.88 4.06
C ILE A 312 29.56 62.68 3.77
N ASP A 313 28.78 62.85 4.85
CA ASP A 313 27.84 63.93 5.21
C ASP A 313 26.94 64.58 4.15
N ASN A 314 25.61 64.55 4.38
CA ASN A 314 24.85 65.66 4.98
C ASN A 314 23.33 65.53 4.78
N ASP A 315 22.63 65.63 5.91
CA ASP A 315 21.48 66.52 6.17
C ASP A 315 20.26 66.61 5.23
N LYS A 316 19.09 66.42 5.89
CA LYS A 316 17.85 67.23 5.80
C LYS A 316 17.01 67.09 4.53
N GLU A 317 15.69 67.22 4.51
CA GLU A 317 14.57 67.38 5.45
C GLU A 317 13.32 67.39 4.54
N ASN A 318 12.18 66.90 5.05
CA ASN A 318 10.79 67.33 4.74
C ASN A 318 10.31 67.31 3.26
N ASP A 319 9.04 67.15 2.89
CA ASP A 319 7.81 67.37 3.63
C ASP A 319 6.62 66.68 2.93
N ASN A 320 5.67 66.25 3.75
CA ASN A 320 4.20 66.31 3.60
C ASN A 320 3.45 65.91 2.31
N GLY A 321 2.40 65.10 2.51
CA GLY A 321 1.24 65.11 1.62
C GLY A 321 0.19 63.99 1.77
N ASN A 322 -0.48 63.91 2.94
CA ASN A 322 -1.88 63.49 3.19
C ASN A 322 -2.60 62.48 2.24
N ASN A 323 -2.98 61.30 2.75
CA ASN A 323 -4.29 60.95 3.32
C ASN A 323 -5.46 60.86 2.32
N ASP A 324 -5.99 59.63 2.13
CA ASP A 324 -7.42 59.41 2.30
C ASP A 324 -7.81 57.95 2.60
N SER A 325 -8.93 57.81 3.30
CA SER A 325 -9.22 56.77 4.29
C SER A 325 -10.41 55.87 3.92
N LYS A 326 -10.42 54.59 4.39
CA LYS A 326 -11.49 53.97 5.22
C LYS A 326 -11.50 52.42 5.26
N ASN A 327 -11.12 51.91 6.42
CA ASN A 327 -11.81 50.93 7.29
C ASN A 327 -12.64 49.74 6.71
N GLN A 328 -12.26 48.51 7.11
CA GLN A 328 -13.21 47.52 7.65
C GLN A 328 -12.59 46.50 8.64
N ARG A 329 -12.85 46.77 9.94
CA ARG A 329 -13.09 45.87 11.11
C ARG A 329 -12.52 44.43 11.11
N GLN A 330 -11.49 44.20 11.93
CA GLN A 330 -11.08 42.87 12.42
C GLN A 330 -11.97 42.39 13.58
N ARG A 331 -12.56 41.19 13.46
CA ARG A 331 -13.17 40.45 14.57
C ARG A 331 -12.10 39.67 15.35
N LYS A 332 -11.89 40.00 16.63
CA LYS A 332 -11.07 39.20 17.57
C LYS A 332 -11.72 37.83 17.80
N ARG A 333 -11.05 36.76 17.35
CA ARG A 333 -11.37 35.37 17.72
C ARG A 333 -10.49 34.97 18.91
N MET A 334 -11.10 34.71 20.06
CA MET A 334 -10.39 34.17 21.24
C MET A 334 -9.86 32.77 20.92
N ARG A 335 -8.55 32.56 21.09
CA ARG A 335 -7.91 31.23 20.99
C ARG A 335 -8.37 30.39 22.18
N LYS A 336 -9.05 29.28 21.94
CA LYS A 336 -9.21 28.22 22.95
C LYS A 336 -7.84 27.59 23.18
N THR A 337 -7.41 27.54 24.43
CA THR A 337 -6.29 26.74 24.90
C THR A 337 -6.58 25.27 24.56
N VAL A 338 -5.68 24.65 23.80
CA VAL A 338 -5.72 23.22 23.50
C VAL A 338 -5.13 22.51 24.72
N THR A 339 -5.97 21.89 25.53
CA THR A 339 -5.55 21.02 26.62
C THR A 339 -5.45 19.59 26.08
N VAL A 340 -4.37 18.88 26.42
CA VAL A 340 -4.16 17.47 26.04
C VAL A 340 -5.17 16.61 26.81
N MET A 341 -5.87 15.72 26.11
CA MET A 341 -6.77 14.72 26.71
C MET A 341 -5.97 13.83 27.69
N ALA A 342 -6.49 13.60 28.89
CA ALA A 342 -5.80 12.88 29.98
C ALA A 342 -5.30 11.47 29.57
N GLU A 343 -5.94 10.87 28.56
CA GLU A 343 -5.62 9.55 27.98
C GLU A 343 -4.23 9.44 27.32
N PHE A 344 -3.56 10.56 27.07
CA PHE A 344 -2.22 10.60 26.45
C PHE A 344 -1.08 10.94 27.42
N LEU A 345 -1.36 11.07 28.72
CA LEU A 345 -0.31 11.18 29.73
C LEU A 345 0.22 9.78 30.11
N PRO A 346 1.54 9.56 30.18
CA PRO A 346 2.10 8.37 30.79
C PRO A 346 1.65 8.29 32.25
N LEU A 347 1.30 7.08 32.73
CA LEU A 347 1.00 6.87 34.14
C LEU A 347 2.18 7.31 35.02
N ASN A 348 1.90 8.14 36.01
CA ASN A 348 2.90 8.70 36.91
C ASN A 348 3.45 7.58 37.81
N LYS A 349 4.75 7.27 37.67
CA LYS A 349 5.45 6.11 38.28
C LYS A 349 5.47 6.09 39.82
N GLU A 350 4.93 7.10 40.49
CA GLU A 350 5.03 7.28 41.95
C GLU A 350 3.83 6.73 42.75
N THR A 351 2.83 6.09 42.10
CA THR A 351 1.55 5.73 42.75
C THR A 351 1.19 4.24 42.78
N VAL A 352 2.06 3.33 42.31
CA VAL A 352 1.74 1.90 42.22
C VAL A 352 2.60 1.09 43.19
N GLU A 353 1.96 0.49 44.20
CA GLU A 353 2.59 -0.48 45.11
C GLU A 353 2.81 -1.82 44.38
N ILE A 354 4.06 -2.31 44.39
CA ILE A 354 4.45 -3.56 43.74
C ILE A 354 3.93 -4.73 44.58
N LYS A 355 3.05 -5.56 44.01
CA LYS A 355 2.45 -6.74 44.65
C LYS A 355 3.22 -8.03 44.37
N SER A 356 3.90 -8.12 43.22
CA SER A 356 4.72 -9.28 42.86
C SER A 356 5.88 -8.89 41.94
N ASN A 357 6.88 -9.78 41.82
CA ASN A 357 8.03 -9.60 40.92
C ASN A 357 7.95 -10.50 39.66
N LEU A 358 6.73 -10.89 39.25
CA LEU A 358 6.51 -11.84 38.16
C LEU A 358 7.12 -11.39 36.82
N PHE A 359 7.12 -10.09 36.55
CA PHE A 359 7.61 -9.48 35.31
C PHE A 359 8.90 -8.68 35.49
N GLN A 360 9.66 -8.97 36.55
CA GLN A 360 10.90 -8.27 36.86
C GLN A 360 11.89 -8.33 35.69
N GLN A 361 12.50 -7.18 35.34
CA GLN A 361 13.41 -7.00 34.20
C GLN A 361 12.80 -7.23 32.79
N LYS A 362 11.48 -7.42 32.69
CA LYS A 362 10.79 -7.52 31.39
C LYS A 362 10.21 -6.17 30.99
N GLU A 363 10.39 -5.82 29.72
CA GLU A 363 9.88 -4.58 29.13
C GLU A 363 8.71 -4.86 28.19
N PHE A 364 7.61 -4.15 28.40
CA PHE A 364 6.34 -4.28 27.70
C PHE A 364 6.01 -3.03 26.91
N CYS A 365 5.57 -3.21 25.66
CA CYS A 365 4.95 -2.14 24.90
C CYS A 365 3.46 -2.45 24.68
N VAL A 366 2.57 -1.68 25.33
CA VAL A 366 1.11 -1.86 25.24
C VAL A 366 0.55 -0.95 24.15
N LEU A 367 0.06 -1.55 23.06
CA LEU A 367 -0.43 -0.86 21.86
C LEU A 367 -1.96 -1.05 21.68
N MET A 368 -2.71 -0.76 22.74
CA MET A 368 -4.18 -0.88 22.80
C MET A 368 -4.86 0.50 22.89
N ALA A 369 -6.19 0.55 22.73
CA ALA A 369 -6.99 1.77 22.82
C ALA A 369 -8.11 1.64 23.87
N GLY A 370 -8.37 2.70 24.64
CA GLY A 370 -9.46 2.79 25.63
C GLY A 370 -9.04 2.49 27.08
N ASP A 371 -10.04 2.40 27.97
CA ASP A 371 -9.86 2.17 29.43
C ASP A 371 -9.17 0.83 29.75
N SER A 372 -9.27 -0.16 28.86
CA SER A 372 -8.57 -1.44 28.96
C SER A 372 -7.04 -1.31 28.93
N LYS A 373 -6.51 -0.24 28.31
CA LYS A 373 -5.07 0.03 28.25
C LYS A 373 -4.50 0.36 29.63
N THR A 374 -5.16 1.25 30.37
CA THR A 374 -4.69 1.69 31.69
C THR A 374 -4.77 0.57 32.73
N GLU A 375 -5.76 -0.32 32.61
CA GLU A 375 -5.88 -1.52 33.44
C GLU A 375 -4.71 -2.49 33.22
N ILE A 376 -4.35 -2.77 31.97
CA ILE A 376 -3.24 -3.67 31.64
C ILE A 376 -1.90 -3.06 32.05
N GLU A 377 -1.70 -1.76 31.81
CA GLU A 377 -0.51 -1.05 32.26
C GLU A 377 -0.38 -1.09 33.78
N LYS A 378 -1.48 -0.93 34.52
CA LYS A 378 -1.49 -1.08 35.98
C LYS A 378 -1.13 -2.50 36.41
N LEU A 379 -1.69 -3.54 35.77
CA LEU A 379 -1.38 -4.93 36.09
C LEU A 379 0.10 -5.29 35.82
N ILE A 380 0.68 -4.81 34.73
CA ILE A 380 2.10 -5.02 34.43
C ILE A 380 2.97 -4.32 35.49
N ALA A 381 2.63 -3.08 35.85
CA ALA A 381 3.36 -2.30 36.85
C ALA A 381 3.26 -2.91 38.27
N GLU A 382 2.07 -3.37 38.70
CA GLU A 382 1.86 -4.04 39.98
C GLU A 382 2.68 -5.34 40.11
N ASN A 383 3.03 -5.96 38.99
CA ASN A 383 3.79 -7.20 38.92
C ASN A 383 5.27 -7.00 38.50
N GLY A 384 5.77 -5.76 38.59
CA GLY A 384 7.19 -5.43 38.47
C GLY A 384 7.74 -5.28 37.04
N GLY A 385 6.86 -5.17 36.03
CA GLY A 385 7.25 -4.98 34.62
C GLY A 385 7.50 -3.51 34.25
N HIS A 386 8.40 -3.27 33.29
CA HIS A 386 8.66 -1.93 32.74
C HIS A 386 7.79 -1.66 31.52
N ILE A 387 7.17 -0.48 31.42
CA ILE A 387 6.25 -0.14 30.33
C ILE A 387 6.84 0.96 29.47
N THR A 388 6.87 0.74 28.15
CA THR A 388 7.33 1.71 27.15
C THR A 388 6.25 2.04 26.11
N ALA A 389 6.19 3.31 25.70
CA ALA A 389 5.17 3.79 24.76
C ALA A 389 5.44 3.35 23.31
N ASN A 390 6.69 2.96 23.00
CA ASN A 390 7.13 2.48 21.70
C ASN A 390 8.14 1.35 21.88
N PRO A 391 8.14 0.34 21.01
CA PRO A 391 9.13 -0.73 21.07
C PRO A 391 10.53 -0.20 20.75
N LEU A 392 11.47 -0.40 21.66
CA LEU A 392 12.88 -0.09 21.55
C LEU A 392 13.64 -1.32 21.05
N LEU A 393 14.47 -1.16 20.02
CA LEU A 393 15.31 -2.25 19.53
C LEU A 393 16.22 -2.77 20.66
N ARG A 394 16.10 -4.06 20.96
CA ARG A 394 16.87 -4.85 21.94
C ARG A 394 16.46 -4.79 23.40
N SER A 395 15.59 -3.87 23.82
CA SER A 395 15.11 -3.81 25.22
C SER A 395 13.65 -4.22 25.37
N THR A 396 12.80 -3.89 24.39
CA THR A 396 11.40 -4.33 24.40
C THR A 396 11.32 -5.79 24.01
N GLU A 397 11.01 -6.65 24.98
CA GLU A 397 10.88 -8.08 24.74
C GLU A 397 9.47 -8.42 24.28
N TRP A 398 8.43 -7.83 24.91
CA TRP A 398 7.03 -8.23 24.69
C TRP A 398 6.15 -7.06 24.23
N ILE A 399 5.45 -7.24 23.10
CA ILE A 399 4.48 -6.26 22.57
C ILE A 399 3.08 -6.81 22.78
N VAL A 400 2.17 -6.00 23.35
CA VAL A 400 0.81 -6.43 23.70
C VAL A 400 -0.21 -5.63 22.90
N ALA A 401 -1.07 -6.31 22.16
CA ALA A 401 -2.15 -5.71 21.37
C ALA A 401 -3.38 -6.63 21.29
N ASP A 402 -4.58 -6.03 21.33
CA ASP A 402 -5.86 -6.73 21.16
C ASP A 402 -6.33 -6.75 19.70
N THR A 403 -6.05 -5.68 18.96
CA THR A 403 -6.55 -5.40 17.62
C THR A 403 -5.44 -4.91 16.70
N ILE A 404 -5.58 -5.20 15.39
CA ILE A 404 -4.60 -4.80 14.38
C ILE A 404 -4.81 -3.33 14.02
N THR A 405 -4.22 -2.44 14.82
CA THR A 405 -4.12 -1.01 14.52
C THR A 405 -3.05 -0.74 13.45
N PRO A 406 -3.05 0.42 12.77
CA PRO A 406 -2.03 0.74 11.76
C PRO A 406 -0.58 0.68 12.30
N LYS A 407 -0.39 1.01 13.58
CA LYS A 407 0.92 0.93 14.26
C LYS A 407 1.33 -0.53 14.47
N VAL A 408 0.40 -1.39 14.91
CA VAL A 408 0.60 -2.84 15.03
C VAL A 408 0.88 -3.45 13.65
N LYS A 409 0.15 -3.06 12.59
CA LYS A 409 0.39 -3.51 11.21
C LYS A 409 1.79 -3.17 10.72
N SER A 410 2.31 -1.99 11.05
CA SER A 410 3.69 -1.61 10.73
C SER A 410 4.72 -2.51 11.42
N ILE A 411 4.46 -2.92 12.66
CA ILE A 411 5.34 -3.81 13.44
C ILE A 411 5.25 -5.25 12.90
N ILE A 412 4.05 -5.71 12.52
CA ILE A 412 3.82 -6.98 11.83
C ILE A 412 4.62 -7.04 10.52
N CYS A 413 4.56 -5.98 9.70
CA CYS A 413 5.31 -5.92 8.44
C CYS A 413 6.84 -5.92 8.65
N ALA A 414 7.32 -5.38 9.78
CA ALA A 414 8.73 -5.44 10.13
C ALA A 414 9.17 -6.87 10.52
N ASN A 415 8.23 -7.70 11.02
CA ASN A 415 8.43 -9.10 11.39
C ASN A 415 9.58 -9.35 12.39
N VAL A 416 9.84 -8.37 13.26
CA VAL A 416 10.93 -8.40 14.27
C VAL A 416 10.47 -8.91 15.63
N TYR A 417 9.19 -8.71 15.98
CA TYR A 417 8.66 -8.98 17.31
C TYR A 417 7.43 -9.88 17.27
N ASP A 418 7.28 -10.74 18.28
CA ASP A 418 6.04 -11.45 18.55
C ASP A 418 5.04 -10.50 19.23
N ILE A 419 3.79 -10.49 18.76
CA ILE A 419 2.74 -9.63 19.30
C ILE A 419 1.77 -10.51 20.09
N LEU A 420 1.75 -10.31 21.40
CA LEU A 420 0.94 -11.03 22.36
C LEU A 420 -0.43 -10.36 22.54
N ARG A 421 -1.44 -11.18 22.82
CA ARG A 421 -2.75 -10.71 23.23
C ARG A 421 -2.80 -10.52 24.75
N PRO A 422 -3.68 -9.65 25.28
CA PRO A 422 -3.77 -9.37 26.72
C PRO A 422 -4.03 -10.59 27.61
N ASN A 423 -4.72 -11.60 27.10
CA ASN A 423 -4.99 -12.88 27.76
C ASN A 423 -3.73 -13.57 28.28
N TYR A 424 -2.58 -13.41 27.61
CA TYR A 424 -1.32 -13.95 28.11
C TYR A 424 -0.93 -13.38 29.49
N ILE A 425 -1.16 -12.08 29.72
CA ILE A 425 -0.84 -11.43 30.99
C ILE A 425 -1.75 -11.95 32.10
N PHE A 426 -3.05 -12.08 31.80
CA PHE A 426 -4.03 -12.63 32.74
C PHE A 426 -3.69 -14.06 33.13
N ASP A 427 -3.31 -14.89 32.16
CA ASP A 427 -2.95 -16.29 32.42
C ASP A 427 -1.63 -16.41 33.21
N CYS A 428 -0.62 -15.56 32.93
CA CYS A 428 0.60 -15.50 33.76
C CYS A 428 0.28 -15.13 35.22
N ILE A 429 -0.59 -14.13 35.44
CA ILE A 429 -0.97 -13.69 36.78
C ILE A 429 -1.78 -14.78 37.50
N LYS A 430 -2.69 -15.45 36.79
CA LYS A 430 -3.51 -16.53 37.35
C LYS A 430 -2.67 -17.73 37.81
N HIS A 431 -1.64 -18.09 37.06
CA HIS A 431 -0.75 -19.21 37.39
C HIS A 431 0.41 -18.79 38.32
N GLY A 432 0.63 -17.48 38.53
CA GLY A 432 1.72 -16.96 39.35
C GLY A 432 3.12 -17.23 38.79
N CYS A 433 3.22 -17.62 37.51
CA CYS A 433 4.46 -17.93 36.82
C CYS A 433 4.38 -17.56 35.32
N LEU A 434 5.53 -17.43 34.67
CA LEU A 434 5.58 -17.22 33.23
C LEU A 434 5.23 -18.53 32.51
N ILE A 435 4.11 -18.53 31.80
CA ILE A 435 3.64 -19.68 31.02
C ILE A 435 4.26 -19.66 29.62
N ASN A 436 4.40 -20.83 29.00
CA ASN A 436 4.84 -20.91 27.61
C ASN A 436 3.82 -20.24 26.67
N ILE A 437 4.33 -19.52 25.66
CA ILE A 437 3.50 -18.83 24.69
C ILE A 437 2.77 -19.87 23.82
N SER A 438 1.44 -19.78 23.75
CA SER A 438 0.60 -20.64 22.93
C SER A 438 0.08 -19.87 21.71
N PRO A 439 -0.42 -20.55 20.65
CA PRO A 439 -1.04 -19.88 19.51
C PRO A 439 -2.28 -19.04 19.88
N VAL A 440 -2.92 -19.30 21.02
CA VAL A 440 -4.06 -18.50 21.54
C VAL A 440 -3.59 -17.16 22.11
N HIS A 441 -2.35 -17.11 22.60
CA HIS A 441 -1.73 -15.92 23.19
C HIS A 441 -1.16 -14.97 22.14
N LEU A 442 -1.13 -15.35 20.86
CA LEU A 442 -0.49 -14.57 19.80
C LEU A 442 -1.52 -13.90 18.89
N LEU A 443 -1.28 -12.62 18.60
CA LEU A 443 -1.93 -11.88 17.52
C LEU A 443 -1.10 -11.97 16.23
N HIS A 444 0.24 -11.94 16.36
CA HIS A 444 1.20 -12.17 15.28
C HIS A 444 2.44 -12.87 15.84
N SER A 445 2.98 -13.82 15.07
CA SER A 445 4.20 -14.54 15.40
C SER A 445 5.25 -14.34 14.32
N THR A 446 6.49 -14.13 14.72
CA THR A 446 7.65 -14.15 13.83
C THR A 446 7.83 -15.54 13.17
N GLN A 447 8.61 -15.59 12.10
CA GLN A 447 8.83 -16.85 11.36
C GLN A 447 9.52 -17.93 12.22
N GLU A 448 10.38 -17.52 13.15
CA GLU A 448 11.08 -18.44 14.06
C GLU A 448 10.12 -19.03 15.09
N THR A 449 9.36 -18.17 15.77
CA THR A 449 8.33 -18.59 16.75
C THR A 449 7.26 -19.46 16.08
N LYS A 450 6.86 -19.14 14.84
CA LYS A 450 5.91 -19.95 14.05
C LYS A 450 6.45 -21.37 13.76
N LYS A 451 7.72 -21.50 13.39
CA LYS A 451 8.35 -22.81 13.16
C LYS A 451 8.46 -23.65 14.43
N ASN A 452 8.71 -23.00 15.58
CA ASN A 452 8.75 -23.68 16.86
C ASN A 452 7.35 -24.15 17.29
N LEU A 453 6.33 -23.30 17.14
CA LEU A 453 4.94 -23.66 17.47
C LEU A 453 4.38 -24.77 16.59
N GLN A 454 4.76 -24.85 15.31
CA GLN A 454 4.34 -25.93 14.40
C GLN A 454 4.78 -27.34 14.83
N LYS A 455 5.77 -27.46 15.72
CA LYS A 455 6.22 -28.76 16.26
C LYS A 455 5.21 -29.32 17.26
N ASP A 456 4.60 -28.44 18.04
CA ASP A 456 3.78 -28.82 19.19
C ASP A 456 2.28 -28.57 18.93
N TYR A 457 1.95 -27.72 17.96
CA TYR A 457 0.59 -27.32 17.61
C TYR A 457 0.26 -27.53 16.13
N ASP A 458 -1.01 -27.84 15.85
CA ASP A 458 -1.55 -27.99 14.50
C ASP A 458 -1.85 -26.62 13.83
N ARG A 459 -2.38 -26.66 12.59
CA ARG A 459 -2.70 -25.46 11.80
C ARG A 459 -3.81 -24.59 12.42
N PHE A 460 -4.59 -25.12 13.36
CA PHE A 460 -5.70 -24.43 14.02
C PHE A 460 -5.37 -24.00 15.46
N GLY A 461 -4.21 -24.44 15.98
CA GLY A 461 -3.69 -24.10 17.30
C GLY A 461 -4.01 -25.14 18.38
N ASP A 462 -4.35 -26.37 18.01
CA ASP A 462 -4.50 -27.51 18.94
C ASP A 462 -3.14 -28.17 19.22
N HIS A 463 -2.90 -28.56 20.46
CA HIS A 463 -1.62 -29.11 20.89
C HIS A 463 -1.59 -30.64 20.70
N TYR A 464 -0.60 -31.19 20.02
CA TYR A 464 -0.57 -32.63 19.68
C TYR A 464 -0.59 -33.57 20.90
N LEU A 465 0.00 -33.14 22.02
CA LEU A 465 0.17 -33.95 23.23
C LEU A 465 -0.70 -33.56 24.44
N GLN A 466 -1.51 -32.48 24.37
CA GLN A 466 -2.31 -32.02 25.52
C GLN A 466 -3.79 -32.26 25.27
N TYR A 467 -4.52 -32.63 26.32
CA TYR A 467 -5.97 -32.78 26.23
C TYR A 467 -6.64 -31.42 26.03
N ALA A 468 -7.42 -31.29 24.96
CA ALA A 468 -8.19 -30.09 24.70
C ALA A 468 -9.32 -29.91 25.74
N THR A 469 -9.47 -28.68 26.23
CA THR A 469 -10.59 -28.24 27.07
C THR A 469 -11.75 -27.73 26.23
N VAL A 470 -12.94 -27.58 26.82
CA VAL A 470 -14.12 -27.03 26.13
C VAL A 470 -13.85 -25.63 25.57
N ASP A 471 -13.14 -24.79 26.32
CA ASP A 471 -12.83 -23.42 25.91
C ASP A 471 -11.82 -23.37 24.74
N THR A 472 -10.82 -24.26 24.76
CA THR A 472 -9.85 -24.38 23.66
C THR A 472 -10.51 -24.90 22.40
N LEU A 473 -11.42 -25.88 22.50
CA LEU A 473 -12.17 -26.42 21.35
C LEU A 473 -13.09 -25.36 20.72
N ASN A 474 -13.83 -24.59 21.52
CA ASN A 474 -14.67 -23.50 21.01
C ASN A 474 -13.87 -22.44 20.25
N SER A 475 -12.67 -22.13 20.75
CA SER A 475 -11.75 -21.18 20.10
C SER A 475 -11.21 -21.72 18.77
N ILE A 476 -10.93 -23.03 18.68
CA ILE A 476 -10.47 -23.71 17.47
C ILE A 476 -11.59 -23.73 16.41
N PHE A 477 -12.81 -24.11 16.78
CA PHE A 477 -13.93 -24.17 15.83
C PHE A 477 -14.27 -22.81 15.22
N THR A 478 -14.22 -21.74 16.02
CA THR A 478 -14.44 -20.37 15.52
C THR A 478 -13.40 -19.98 14.47
N LYS A 479 -12.14 -20.42 14.61
CA LYS A 479 -11.09 -20.17 13.61
C LYS A 479 -11.27 -20.99 12.34
N ILE A 480 -11.75 -22.23 12.46
CA ILE A 480 -12.03 -23.10 11.31
C ILE A 480 -13.11 -22.48 10.42
N ASP A 481 -14.18 -21.94 11.02
CA ASP A 481 -15.27 -21.33 10.26
C ASP A 481 -14.86 -20.02 9.56
N LEU A 482 -13.94 -19.24 10.15
CA LEU A 482 -13.38 -18.04 9.51
C LEU A 482 -12.52 -18.37 8.28
N LEU A 483 -11.78 -19.48 8.29
CA LEU A 483 -10.90 -19.89 7.19
C LEU A 483 -11.66 -20.47 6.00
N LYS A 484 -12.81 -21.12 6.22
CA LYS A 484 -13.65 -21.65 5.13
C LYS A 484 -14.18 -20.54 4.22
N CYS A 485 -14.41 -19.33 4.74
CA CYS A 485 -14.86 -18.19 3.95
C CYS A 485 -13.77 -17.58 3.03
N GLU A 486 -12.48 -17.86 3.26
CA GLU A 486 -11.37 -17.33 2.44
C GLU A 486 -10.89 -18.33 1.37
N GLU A 487 -11.10 -19.64 1.55
CA GLU A 487 -10.62 -20.68 0.63
C GLU A 487 -11.62 -21.01 -0.51
N GLU A 488 -12.90 -20.62 -0.42
CA GLU A 488 -13.91 -20.91 -1.45
C GLU A 488 -13.78 -20.10 -2.77
N GLU A 489 -12.96 -19.03 -2.82
CA GLU A 489 -12.82 -18.21 -4.05
C GLU A 489 -11.64 -18.63 -4.97
N ASN A 490 -10.73 -19.50 -4.54
CA ASN A 490 -9.45 -19.74 -5.27
C ASN A 490 -9.26 -21.14 -5.88
N ASP A 491 -10.10 -22.13 -5.57
CA ASP A 491 -9.85 -23.53 -5.97
C ASP A 491 -10.41 -23.91 -7.36
N ASP A 492 -11.32 -23.12 -7.95
CA ASP A 492 -11.97 -23.48 -9.23
C ASP A 492 -11.09 -23.22 -10.47
N HIS A 493 -9.97 -22.52 -10.37
CA HIS A 493 -9.17 -22.10 -11.53
C HIS A 493 -7.85 -22.84 -11.77
N ILE A 494 -7.45 -23.77 -10.89
CA ILE A 494 -6.13 -24.43 -10.99
C ILE A 494 -6.19 -25.79 -11.72
N VAL A 495 -7.38 -26.37 -11.92
CA VAL A 495 -7.50 -27.74 -12.46
C VAL A 495 -7.63 -27.80 -13.99
N ASP A 496 -7.99 -26.71 -14.65
CA ASP A 496 -8.27 -26.70 -16.11
C ASP A 496 -7.04 -26.42 -17.01
N THR A 497 -5.84 -26.26 -16.43
CA THR A 497 -4.61 -25.89 -17.17
C THR A 497 -3.55 -26.98 -17.26
N LEU A 498 -3.82 -28.20 -16.79
CA LEU A 498 -2.87 -29.31 -16.87
C LEU A 498 -3.09 -30.17 -18.11
N SER A 499 -2.00 -30.44 -18.82
CA SER A 499 -1.98 -31.30 -20.02
C SER A 499 -2.42 -32.74 -19.71
N ASP A 500 -3.00 -33.45 -20.69
CA ASP A 500 -3.50 -34.83 -20.52
C ASP A 500 -2.43 -35.79 -19.96
N ASP A 501 -1.15 -35.54 -20.27
CA ASP A 501 -0.01 -36.31 -19.79
C ASP A 501 0.31 -36.03 -18.30
N GLU A 502 0.16 -34.78 -17.83
CA GLU A 502 0.32 -34.41 -16.42
C GLU A 502 -0.85 -34.91 -15.56
N GLN A 503 -2.06 -34.97 -16.14
CA GLN A 503 -3.20 -35.61 -15.49
C GLN A 503 -3.00 -37.12 -15.33
N MET A 504 -2.37 -37.81 -16.29
CA MET A 504 -2.05 -39.24 -16.18
C MET A 504 -1.04 -39.54 -15.07
N VAL A 505 -0.05 -38.66 -14.85
CA VAL A 505 0.92 -38.81 -13.76
C VAL A 505 0.25 -38.60 -12.39
N LEU A 506 -0.70 -37.66 -12.28
CA LEU A 506 -1.48 -37.42 -11.05
C LEU A 506 -2.53 -38.50 -10.76
N CYS A 507 -2.98 -39.25 -11.78
CA CYS A 507 -3.85 -40.43 -11.63
C CYS A 507 -3.18 -41.59 -10.86
N SER A 508 -1.87 -41.52 -10.59
CA SER A 508 -1.13 -42.54 -9.81
C SER A 508 -1.29 -42.40 -8.28
N SER A 509 -2.06 -41.42 -7.79
CA SER A 509 -2.36 -41.32 -6.35
C SER A 509 -3.43 -42.36 -5.96
N ARG A 510 -3.13 -43.19 -4.94
CA ARG A 510 -4.03 -44.25 -4.44
C ARG A 510 -5.43 -43.77 -4.01
N TYR A 511 -5.63 -42.46 -3.87
CA TYR A 511 -6.86 -41.84 -3.40
C TYR A 511 -7.58 -41.00 -4.47
N ARG A 512 -7.25 -41.18 -5.76
CA ARG A 512 -7.92 -40.49 -6.89
C ARG A 512 -8.55 -41.46 -7.88
N ILE A 513 -8.98 -42.63 -7.39
CA ILE A 513 -9.54 -43.72 -8.21
C ILE A 513 -10.82 -43.31 -8.96
N PHE A 514 -11.51 -42.27 -8.49
CA PHE A 514 -12.76 -41.82 -9.09
C PHE A 514 -12.70 -40.48 -9.82
N GLN A 515 -11.51 -39.91 -10.03
CA GLN A 515 -11.32 -38.56 -10.58
C GLN A 515 -12.02 -38.28 -11.92
N ARG A 516 -12.19 -39.30 -12.76
CA ARG A 516 -12.83 -39.19 -14.08
C ARG A 516 -14.31 -39.57 -14.08
N PHE A 517 -14.88 -39.93 -12.92
CA PHE A 517 -16.27 -40.34 -12.83
C PHE A 517 -17.14 -39.26 -12.18
N VAL A 518 -18.32 -39.09 -12.75
CA VAL A 518 -19.37 -38.21 -12.23
C VAL A 518 -20.53 -39.11 -11.85
N PHE A 519 -20.85 -39.15 -10.57
CA PHE A 519 -21.89 -40.02 -10.00
C PHE A 519 -23.18 -39.26 -9.78
N TYR A 520 -24.30 -39.91 -10.05
CA TYR A 520 -25.62 -39.52 -9.57
C TYR A 520 -26.11 -40.54 -8.53
N LEU A 521 -26.50 -40.08 -7.34
CA LEU A 521 -27.02 -40.93 -6.27
C LEU A 521 -28.53 -40.73 -6.14
N ASP A 522 -29.29 -41.83 -6.25
CA ASP A 522 -30.75 -41.79 -6.13
C ASP A 522 -31.19 -41.80 -4.65
N TYR A 523 -31.32 -40.60 -4.05
CA TYR A 523 -31.75 -40.42 -2.66
C TYR A 523 -33.25 -40.67 -2.40
N TYR A 524 -33.92 -41.49 -3.22
CA TYR A 524 -35.38 -41.71 -3.17
C TYR A 524 -36.23 -40.43 -3.34
N ARG A 525 -35.64 -39.36 -3.91
CA ARG A 525 -36.36 -38.10 -4.20
C ARG A 525 -37.12 -38.22 -5.52
N PRO A 526 -38.22 -37.49 -5.75
CA PRO A 526 -38.74 -37.32 -7.11
C PRO A 526 -37.63 -36.70 -7.96
N ILE A 527 -37.27 -37.35 -9.06
CA ILE A 527 -36.10 -36.94 -9.85
C ILE A 527 -36.44 -35.65 -10.57
N PRO A 528 -35.74 -34.54 -10.28
CA PRO A 528 -35.87 -33.33 -11.06
C PRO A 528 -35.18 -33.59 -12.40
N SER A 529 -35.95 -33.97 -13.43
CA SER A 529 -35.45 -33.92 -14.80
C SER A 529 -35.25 -32.46 -15.20
N TYR A 530 -34.33 -32.15 -16.11
CA TYR A 530 -34.18 -30.79 -16.66
C TYR A 530 -35.47 -30.28 -17.33
N LEU A 531 -36.39 -31.20 -17.67
CA LEU A 531 -37.71 -30.93 -18.25
C LEU A 531 -38.76 -30.54 -17.21
N THR A 532 -38.56 -30.83 -15.93
CA THR A 532 -39.52 -30.59 -14.84
C THR A 532 -38.89 -29.69 -13.78
N LYS A 533 -38.81 -28.39 -14.06
CA LYS A 533 -38.21 -27.37 -13.17
C LYS A 533 -39.02 -27.04 -11.90
N ASN A 534 -40.24 -27.57 -11.73
CA ASN A 534 -41.13 -27.14 -10.64
C ASN A 534 -41.75 -28.32 -9.91
N LEU A 535 -41.01 -28.94 -8.98
CA LEU A 535 -41.58 -29.69 -7.86
C LEU A 535 -40.66 -29.51 -6.64
N GLN A 536 -40.84 -28.38 -5.95
CA GLN A 536 -40.17 -28.09 -4.68
C GLN A 536 -40.86 -28.76 -3.47
N ASP A 537 -41.89 -29.57 -3.71
CA ASP A 537 -42.69 -30.15 -2.64
C ASP A 537 -42.50 -31.66 -2.54
N GLN A 538 -42.18 -32.09 -1.31
CA GLN A 538 -42.08 -33.47 -0.81
C GLN A 538 -40.74 -34.20 -1.03
N CYS A 539 -39.63 -33.57 -0.65
CA CYS A 539 -38.47 -34.34 -0.23
C CYS A 539 -38.71 -34.91 1.19
N ILE A 540 -39.03 -36.20 1.28
CA ILE A 540 -38.89 -36.93 2.54
C ILE A 540 -37.40 -36.90 2.88
N ASN A 541 -37.05 -36.00 3.80
CA ASN A 541 -35.68 -35.85 4.28
C ASN A 541 -35.39 -37.05 5.20
N VAL A 542 -35.09 -38.21 4.60
CA VAL A 542 -34.48 -39.32 5.33
C VAL A 542 -33.06 -38.86 5.66
N ARG A 543 -32.97 -38.08 6.75
CA ARG A 543 -31.69 -37.70 7.36
C ARG A 543 -30.95 -39.01 7.62
N GLU A 544 -29.79 -39.14 6.97
CA GLU A 544 -28.83 -40.25 7.14
C GLU A 544 -29.15 -41.56 6.40
N SER A 545 -29.52 -41.50 5.11
CA SER A 545 -29.45 -42.72 4.27
C SER A 545 -28.00 -43.15 4.01
N TYR A 546 -27.78 -44.46 3.87
CA TYR A 546 -26.47 -45.06 3.58
C TYR A 546 -25.79 -44.45 2.33
N LEU A 547 -26.59 -43.97 1.36
CA LEU A 547 -26.09 -43.25 0.18
C LEU A 547 -25.37 -41.94 0.50
N HIS A 548 -25.71 -41.23 1.59
CA HIS A 548 -24.97 -40.03 1.99
C HIS A 548 -23.54 -40.36 2.43
N LEU A 549 -23.34 -41.52 3.07
CA LEU A 549 -22.01 -42.01 3.43
C LEU A 549 -21.23 -42.44 2.19
N ILE A 550 -21.91 -43.04 1.21
CA ILE A 550 -21.32 -43.36 -0.10
C ILE A 550 -20.94 -42.09 -0.87
N LYS A 551 -21.75 -41.03 -0.84
CA LYS A 551 -21.41 -39.71 -1.43
C LYS A 551 -20.06 -39.21 -0.91
N ARG A 552 -19.90 -39.19 0.42
CA ARG A 552 -18.65 -38.74 1.05
C ARG A 552 -17.47 -39.61 0.66
N LYS A 553 -17.66 -40.93 0.57
CA LYS A 553 -16.62 -41.84 0.07
C LYS A 553 -16.24 -41.55 -1.37
N ILE A 554 -17.18 -41.23 -2.26
CA ILE A 554 -16.86 -40.87 -3.65
C ILE A 554 -16.00 -39.60 -3.68
N GLU A 555 -16.40 -38.55 -2.95
CA GLU A 555 -15.70 -37.26 -2.90
C GLU A 555 -14.27 -37.40 -2.36
N ILE A 556 -14.08 -38.18 -1.29
CA ILE A 556 -12.75 -38.45 -0.70
C ILE A 556 -11.81 -39.09 -1.72
N TYR A 557 -12.33 -39.96 -2.59
CA TYR A 557 -11.56 -40.69 -3.59
C TYR A 557 -11.53 -39.98 -4.97
N GLY A 558 -11.86 -38.68 -4.97
CA GLY A 558 -11.72 -37.76 -6.11
C GLY A 558 -12.90 -37.72 -7.08
N GLY A 559 -13.99 -38.45 -6.85
CA GLY A 559 -15.15 -38.46 -7.73
C GLY A 559 -16.06 -37.25 -7.52
N LYS A 560 -16.69 -36.80 -8.60
CA LYS A 560 -17.69 -35.71 -8.55
C LYS A 560 -19.09 -36.31 -8.40
N VAL A 561 -19.95 -35.67 -7.62
CA VAL A 561 -21.35 -36.08 -7.45
C VAL A 561 -22.26 -34.99 -7.98
N SER A 562 -23.04 -35.29 -9.03
CA SER A 562 -24.02 -34.35 -9.57
C SER A 562 -25.34 -34.42 -8.80
N GLU A 563 -25.97 -33.26 -8.61
CA GLU A 563 -27.31 -33.16 -8.02
C GLU A 563 -28.42 -33.47 -9.03
N TYR A 564 -28.11 -33.36 -10.33
CA TYR A 564 -29.04 -33.58 -11.43
C TYR A 564 -28.52 -34.70 -12.33
N LEU A 565 -29.45 -35.46 -12.92
CA LEU A 565 -29.11 -36.40 -13.97
C LEU A 565 -28.95 -35.62 -15.29
N ASP A 566 -27.72 -35.27 -15.63
CA ASP A 566 -27.34 -34.52 -16.84
C ASP A 566 -26.43 -35.34 -17.76
N TRP A 567 -26.03 -34.76 -18.90
CA TRP A 567 -25.18 -35.42 -19.91
C TRP A 567 -23.73 -35.66 -19.47
N ASN A 568 -23.32 -35.14 -18.31
CA ASN A 568 -21.98 -35.34 -17.75
C ASN A 568 -21.93 -36.53 -16.78
N VAL A 569 -23.07 -37.07 -16.35
CA VAL A 569 -23.14 -38.20 -15.42
C VAL A 569 -22.66 -39.48 -16.09
N THR A 570 -21.60 -40.08 -15.55
CA THR A 570 -21.04 -41.34 -16.06
C THR A 570 -21.58 -42.57 -15.32
N HIS A 571 -21.94 -42.44 -14.03
CA HIS A 571 -22.40 -43.55 -13.18
C HIS A 571 -23.65 -43.20 -12.37
N ILE A 572 -24.61 -44.12 -12.32
CA ILE A 572 -25.83 -44.01 -11.52
C ILE A 572 -25.79 -45.05 -10.41
N VAL A 573 -25.93 -44.60 -9.16
CA VAL A 573 -25.80 -45.45 -7.96
C VAL A 573 -27.16 -45.68 -7.32
N TYR A 574 -27.49 -46.96 -7.14
CA TYR A 574 -28.76 -47.40 -6.55
C TYR A 574 -28.59 -48.02 -5.16
N ASP A 575 -29.58 -47.78 -4.29
CA ASP A 575 -29.69 -48.40 -2.97
C ASP A 575 -30.74 -49.54 -2.92
N SER A 576 -31.84 -49.44 -3.68
CA SER A 576 -32.91 -50.44 -3.71
C SER A 576 -33.41 -50.77 -5.12
N ALA A 577 -33.76 -52.04 -5.34
CA ALA A 577 -34.18 -52.58 -6.63
C ALA A 577 -35.54 -52.04 -7.13
N HIS A 578 -36.34 -51.44 -6.24
CA HIS A 578 -37.70 -51.00 -6.57
C HIS A 578 -37.76 -49.76 -7.51
N ARG A 579 -36.70 -48.95 -7.58
CA ARG A 579 -36.66 -47.72 -8.41
C ARG A 579 -35.97 -47.88 -9.78
N ILE A 580 -35.40 -49.05 -10.04
CA ILE A 580 -34.69 -49.35 -11.30
C ILE A 580 -35.62 -49.16 -12.51
N LEU A 581 -36.86 -49.64 -12.42
CA LEU A 581 -37.83 -49.56 -13.52
C LEU A 581 -38.24 -48.12 -13.89
N GLU A 582 -38.33 -47.23 -12.89
CA GLU A 582 -38.60 -45.80 -13.12
C GLU A 582 -37.38 -45.11 -13.74
N MET A 583 -36.17 -45.46 -13.29
CA MET A 583 -34.94 -44.87 -13.83
C MET A 583 -34.71 -45.30 -15.27
N HIS A 584 -34.98 -46.56 -15.60
CA HIS A 584 -34.87 -47.05 -16.98
C HIS A 584 -35.79 -46.30 -17.94
N LYS A 585 -36.96 -45.83 -17.48
CA LYS A 585 -37.84 -44.98 -18.30
C LYS A 585 -37.23 -43.60 -18.52
N ILE A 586 -36.68 -42.99 -17.48
CA ILE A 586 -36.07 -41.64 -17.54
C ILE A 586 -34.78 -41.67 -18.39
N ILE A 587 -33.90 -42.65 -18.18
CA ILE A 587 -32.68 -42.82 -18.96
C ILE A 587 -33.02 -43.00 -20.44
N ARG A 588 -34.04 -43.81 -20.79
CA ARG A 588 -34.50 -43.94 -22.18
C ARG A 588 -35.01 -42.62 -22.76
N GLN A 589 -35.81 -41.87 -22.00
CA GLN A 589 -36.29 -40.54 -22.44
C GLN A 589 -35.15 -39.52 -22.58
N MET A 590 -34.10 -39.63 -21.77
CA MET A 590 -32.93 -38.76 -21.86
C MET A 590 -32.01 -39.13 -23.03
N MET A 591 -31.89 -40.42 -23.35
CA MET A 591 -31.10 -40.89 -24.49
C MET A 591 -31.67 -40.49 -25.85
N ASP A 592 -32.94 -40.08 -25.92
CA ASP A 592 -33.54 -39.51 -27.14
C ASP A 592 -33.03 -38.08 -27.43
N ASP A 593 -32.35 -37.43 -26.48
CA ASP A 593 -31.73 -36.10 -26.64
C ASP A 593 -30.31 -36.22 -27.22
N SER A 594 -30.06 -35.54 -28.35
CA SER A 594 -28.80 -35.60 -29.12
C SER A 594 -27.55 -35.09 -28.39
N ARG A 595 -27.70 -34.62 -27.15
CA ARG A 595 -26.61 -34.10 -26.30
C ARG A 595 -25.91 -35.16 -25.46
N PHE A 596 -26.47 -36.37 -25.37
CA PHE A 596 -25.85 -37.47 -24.62
C PHE A 596 -24.84 -38.23 -25.49
N ILE A 597 -23.58 -38.26 -25.05
CA ILE A 597 -22.46 -38.88 -25.77
C ILE A 597 -22.30 -40.36 -25.37
N HIS A 598 -22.73 -40.75 -24.17
CA HIS A 598 -22.60 -42.10 -23.63
C HIS A 598 -23.77 -42.46 -22.70
N THR A 599 -24.07 -43.76 -22.61
CA THR A 599 -25.05 -44.29 -21.66
C THR A 599 -24.42 -44.43 -20.27
N PRO A 600 -24.97 -43.80 -19.22
CA PRO A 600 -24.43 -43.92 -17.86
C PRO A 600 -24.43 -45.38 -17.37
N HIS A 601 -23.37 -45.79 -16.66
CA HIS A 601 -23.30 -47.12 -16.07
C HIS A 601 -24.14 -47.20 -14.79
N GLU A 602 -25.08 -48.13 -14.78
CA GLU A 602 -25.95 -48.40 -13.64
C GLU A 602 -25.29 -49.37 -12.66
N ILE A 603 -24.90 -48.90 -11.48
CA ILE A 603 -24.11 -49.68 -10.51
C ILE A 603 -24.73 -49.69 -9.12
N SER A 604 -24.47 -50.75 -8.37
CA SER A 604 -24.74 -50.80 -6.92
C SER A 604 -23.65 -50.08 -6.12
N TYR A 605 -23.99 -49.55 -4.95
CA TYR A 605 -23.03 -48.97 -4.00
C TYR A 605 -21.85 -49.92 -3.65
N ARG A 606 -22.02 -51.23 -3.83
CA ARG A 606 -20.96 -52.24 -3.60
C ARG A 606 -19.77 -52.03 -4.53
N TRP A 607 -20.00 -51.63 -5.77
CA TRP A 607 -18.91 -51.33 -6.72
C TRP A 607 -17.98 -50.26 -6.16
N ILE A 608 -18.54 -49.22 -5.54
CA ILE A 608 -17.77 -48.12 -4.93
C ILE A 608 -16.96 -48.63 -3.74
N CYS A 609 -17.58 -49.44 -2.87
CA CYS A 609 -16.91 -49.98 -1.70
C CYS A 609 -15.77 -50.95 -2.07
N ASP A 610 -16.00 -51.82 -3.05
CA ASP A 610 -15.03 -52.80 -3.49
C ASP A 610 -13.89 -52.15 -4.30
N SER A 611 -14.21 -51.12 -5.10
CA SER A 611 -13.20 -50.31 -5.80
C SER A 611 -12.32 -49.52 -4.84
N ILE A 612 -12.90 -48.96 -3.76
CA ILE A 612 -12.13 -48.32 -2.68
C ILE A 612 -11.24 -49.35 -1.97
N SER A 613 -11.78 -50.53 -1.65
CA SER A 613 -11.05 -51.57 -0.91
C SER A 613 -9.87 -52.11 -1.72
N GLN A 614 -10.01 -52.22 -3.05
CA GLN A 614 -8.96 -52.65 -3.96
C GLN A 614 -8.09 -51.49 -4.47
N MET A 615 -8.37 -50.25 -4.05
CA MET A 615 -7.68 -49.02 -4.46
C MET A 615 -7.58 -48.87 -6.00
N ARG A 616 -8.61 -49.33 -6.74
CA ARG A 616 -8.73 -49.20 -8.20
C ARG A 616 -10.20 -49.31 -8.62
N ALA A 617 -10.58 -48.64 -9.71
CA ALA A 617 -11.89 -48.83 -10.32
C ALA A 617 -12.01 -50.26 -10.88
N LEU A 618 -13.05 -50.99 -10.47
CA LEU A 618 -13.33 -52.35 -10.91
C LEU A 618 -14.24 -52.36 -12.14
N ASP A 619 -14.30 -53.47 -12.86
CA ASP A 619 -15.23 -53.63 -13.99
C ASP A 619 -16.70 -53.54 -13.51
N GLU A 620 -17.43 -52.60 -14.08
CA GLU A 620 -18.81 -52.23 -13.73
C GLU A 620 -19.82 -53.34 -14.08
N ASN A 621 -19.53 -54.19 -15.07
CA ASN A 621 -20.46 -55.20 -15.60
C ASN A 621 -20.93 -56.21 -14.54
N ASN A 622 -20.10 -56.49 -13.54
CA ASN A 622 -20.41 -57.44 -12.47
C ASN A 622 -21.26 -56.86 -11.34
N TYR A 623 -21.52 -55.54 -11.35
CA TYR A 623 -22.15 -54.80 -10.26
C TYR A 623 -23.46 -54.12 -10.67
N HIS A 624 -24.00 -54.50 -11.82
CA HIS A 624 -25.34 -54.08 -12.23
C HIS A 624 -26.38 -54.49 -11.17
N PRO A 625 -27.31 -53.58 -10.82
CA PRO A 625 -28.32 -53.87 -9.83
C PRO A 625 -29.23 -55.00 -10.35
N LYS A 626 -29.19 -56.16 -9.70
CA LYS A 626 -29.97 -57.34 -10.10
C LYS A 626 -31.47 -57.01 -10.03
N LYS A 627 -32.21 -57.26 -11.12
CA LYS A 627 -33.68 -57.26 -11.08
C LYS A 627 -34.14 -58.23 -9.99
N MET A 628 -35.01 -57.79 -9.08
CA MET A 628 -35.84 -58.73 -8.35
C MET A 628 -36.70 -59.46 -9.38
N THR A 629 -36.40 -60.73 -9.63
CA THR A 629 -37.42 -61.68 -10.07
C THR A 629 -38.46 -61.71 -8.96
N LEU A 630 -39.64 -61.15 -9.24
CA LEU A 630 -40.83 -61.35 -8.44
C LEU A 630 -41.08 -62.87 -8.33
N PHE A 631 -40.89 -63.41 -7.13
CA PHE A 631 -41.55 -64.62 -6.65
C PHE A 631 -42.24 -64.28 -5.34
#